data_AF-B1GT67-F1
#
_entry.id   AF-B1GT67-F1
#
_cell.length_a   1.000
_cell.length_b   1.000
_cell.length_c   1.000
_cell.angle_alpha   90.00
_cell.angle_beta   90.00
_cell.angle_gamma   90.00
#
_symmetry.space_group_name_H-M   'P 1'
#
loop_
_entity.id
_entity.type
_entity.pdbx_description
1 polymer ?
#
loop_
_entity_poly.entity_id
_entity_poly.type
_entity_poly.pdbx_seq_one_letter_code
_entity_poly.pdbx_strand_id
1 'polypeptide(L)'
;IGNGAQSEFQATAMQAIVGIDAVRLYDIDPAATAKCAANLAATGLSVTACKSAEEAIEGAEIITTCTADKQYATILTDNMIGAGVHINAIGGDCPGKTE
;
A
#
# COMPACT_ATOMS: atom_id res chain seq x y z
N ILE A 1 -0.77 0.07 1.33
CA ILE A 1 -1.46 0.32 2.61
C ILE A 1 -1.18 1.76 3.03
N GLY A 2 -2.23 2.56 3.24
CA GLY A 2 -2.14 4.02 3.29
C GLY A 2 -2.27 4.60 1.89
N ASN A 3 -3.34 5.35 1.65
CA ASN A 3 -3.73 5.92 0.35
C ASN A 3 -3.71 7.46 0.39
N GLY A 4 -2.81 8.00 1.22
CA GLY A 4 -2.59 9.43 1.43
C GLY A 4 -1.87 10.10 0.26
N ALA A 5 -0.94 11.02 0.55
CA ALA A 5 -0.27 11.80 -0.49
C ALA A 5 0.77 11.00 -1.30
N GLN A 6 1.31 9.92 -0.74
CA GLN A 6 2.42 9.16 -1.34
C GLN A 6 1.95 8.01 -2.24
N SER A 7 0.70 7.54 -2.11
CA SER A 7 0.26 6.29 -2.71
C SER A 7 0.32 6.26 -4.23
N GLU A 8 -0.13 7.33 -4.89
CA GLU A 8 -0.17 7.40 -6.36
C GLU A 8 1.25 7.37 -6.95
N PHE A 9 2.19 8.06 -6.30
CA PHE A 9 3.59 8.10 -6.71
C PHE A 9 4.27 6.75 -6.50
N GLN A 10 4.00 6.07 -5.38
CA GLN A 10 4.56 4.74 -5.13
C GLN A 10 4.02 3.70 -6.13
N ALA A 11 2.71 3.70 -6.40
CA ALA A 11 2.11 2.77 -7.35
C ALA A 11 2.66 2.97 -8.77
N THR A 12 2.73 4.21 -9.24
CA THR A 12 3.26 4.53 -10.58
C THR A 12 4.77 4.30 -10.69
N ALA A 13 5.54 4.55 -9.62
CA ALA A 13 6.96 4.22 -9.59
C ALA A 13 7.20 2.71 -9.67
N MET A 14 6.47 1.91 -8.89
CA MET A 14 6.57 0.44 -8.97
C MET A 14 6.15 -0.08 -10.35
N GLN A 15 5.10 0.49 -10.94
CA GLN A 15 4.71 0.15 -12.31
C GLN A 15 5.85 0.42 -13.30
N ALA A 16 6.50 1.57 -13.20
CA ALA A 16 7.57 1.96 -14.12
C ALA A 16 8.88 1.19 -13.92
N ILE A 17 9.24 0.85 -12.66
CA ILE A 17 10.54 0.27 -12.33
C ILE A 17 10.51 -1.26 -12.40
N VAL A 18 9.45 -1.89 -11.88
CA VAL A 18 9.35 -3.35 -11.75
C VAL A 18 8.18 -3.95 -12.54
N GLY A 19 7.35 -3.13 -13.18
CA GLY A 19 6.37 -3.60 -14.14
C GLY A 19 5.10 -4.19 -13.54
N ILE A 20 4.67 -3.77 -12.34
CA ILE A 20 3.39 -4.22 -11.79
C ILE A 20 2.22 -3.83 -12.70
N ASP A 21 1.21 -4.69 -12.82
CA ASP A 21 0.01 -4.47 -13.61
C ASP A 21 -1.26 -4.28 -12.76
N ALA A 22 -1.18 -4.60 -11.47
CA ALA A 22 -2.28 -4.51 -10.51
C ALA A 22 -1.84 -3.91 -9.18
N VAL A 23 -2.76 -3.21 -8.52
CA VAL A 23 -2.56 -2.64 -7.19
C VAL A 23 -3.82 -2.82 -6.34
N ARG A 24 -3.61 -3.26 -5.10
CA ARG A 24 -4.64 -3.34 -4.07
C ARG A 24 -4.46 -2.22 -3.06
N LEU A 25 -5.53 -1.49 -2.81
CA LEU A 25 -5.54 -0.28 -2.01
C LEU A 25 -6.34 -0.50 -0.73
N TYR A 26 -5.75 -0.14 0.39
CA TYR A 26 -6.44 -0.09 1.69
C TYR A 26 -5.98 1.13 2.49
N ASP A 27 -6.95 1.83 3.05
CA ASP A 27 -6.78 2.93 4.00
C ASP A 27 -7.98 2.91 4.96
N ILE A 28 -7.76 3.33 6.22
CA ILE A 28 -8.83 3.51 7.21
C ILE A 28 -9.80 4.62 6.81
N ASP A 29 -9.33 5.62 6.05
CA ASP A 29 -10.16 6.62 5.40
C ASP A 29 -10.60 6.13 4.01
N PRO A 30 -11.88 5.74 3.82
CA PRO A 30 -12.36 5.29 2.53
C PRO A 30 -12.28 6.39 1.45
N ALA A 31 -12.29 7.67 1.82
CA ALA A 31 -12.15 8.77 0.86
C ALA A 31 -10.73 8.82 0.27
N ALA A 32 -9.70 8.52 1.06
CA ALA A 32 -8.32 8.41 0.59
C ALA A 32 -8.17 7.30 -0.46
N THR A 33 -8.77 6.12 -0.19
CA THR A 33 -8.81 5.00 -1.14
C THR A 33 -9.53 5.38 -2.43
N ALA A 34 -10.70 6.01 -2.34
CA ALA A 34 -11.47 6.44 -3.51
C ALA A 34 -10.70 7.47 -4.37
N LYS A 35 -10.06 8.46 -3.73
CA LYS A 35 -9.19 9.45 -4.40
C LYS A 35 -8.03 8.77 -5.12
N CYS A 36 -7.29 7.90 -4.44
CA CYS A 36 -6.15 7.20 -5.02
C CYS A 36 -6.56 6.34 -6.21
N ALA A 37 -7.66 5.58 -6.08
CA ALA A 37 -8.19 4.77 -7.16
C ALA A 37 -8.60 5.60 -8.38
N ALA A 38 -9.25 6.74 -8.17
CA ALA A 38 -9.63 7.65 -9.25
C ALA A 38 -8.39 8.21 -9.98
N ASN A 39 -7.35 8.59 -9.25
CA ASN A 39 -6.11 9.10 -9.83
C ASN A 39 -5.36 8.01 -10.63
N LEU A 40 -5.39 6.77 -10.15
CA LEU A 40 -4.72 5.64 -10.81
C LEU A 40 -5.49 5.08 -12.01
N ALA A 41 -6.78 5.42 -12.19
CA ALA A 41 -7.61 4.88 -13.27
C ALA A 41 -7.04 5.11 -14.67
N ALA A 42 -6.27 6.18 -14.89
CA ALA A 42 -5.66 6.52 -16.18
C ALA A 42 -4.29 5.86 -16.41
N THR A 43 -3.75 5.13 -15.44
CA THR A 43 -2.39 4.54 -15.50
C THR A 43 -2.33 3.18 -16.21
N GLY A 44 -3.49 2.57 -16.46
CA GLY A 44 -3.58 1.20 -16.96
C GLY A 44 -3.40 0.12 -15.90
N LEU A 45 -3.16 0.49 -14.63
CA LEU A 45 -3.16 -0.46 -13.52
C LEU A 45 -4.57 -0.99 -13.25
N SER A 46 -4.66 -2.29 -12.98
CA SER A 46 -5.85 -2.89 -12.37
C SER A 46 -5.91 -2.48 -10.89
N VAL A 47 -6.84 -1.59 -10.55
CA VAL A 47 -6.98 -1.06 -9.19
C VAL A 47 -8.12 -1.74 -8.45
N THR A 48 -7.82 -2.33 -7.29
CA THR A 48 -8.80 -2.95 -6.40
C THR A 48 -8.82 -2.26 -5.04
N ALA A 49 -9.98 -1.77 -4.62
CA ALA A 49 -10.17 -1.24 -3.27
C ALA A 49 -10.55 -2.38 -2.31
N CYS A 50 -9.74 -2.59 -1.28
CA CYS A 50 -9.92 -3.63 -0.27
C CYS A 50 -10.56 -3.05 1.00
N LYS A 51 -11.23 -3.91 1.77
CA LYS A 51 -11.93 -3.54 3.02
C LYS A 51 -11.06 -3.71 4.27
N SER A 52 -9.93 -4.42 4.16
CA SER A 52 -8.97 -4.58 5.25
C SER A 52 -7.53 -4.65 4.71
N ALA A 53 -6.54 -4.52 5.60
CA ALA A 53 -5.13 -4.65 5.24
C ALA A 53 -4.80 -6.09 4.83
N GLU A 54 -5.39 -7.07 5.50
CA GLU A 54 -5.25 -8.51 5.22
C GLU A 54 -5.65 -8.82 3.77
N GLU A 55 -6.81 -8.34 3.32
CA GLU A 55 -7.29 -8.52 1.95
C GLU A 55 -6.35 -7.87 0.92
N ALA A 56 -5.77 -6.72 1.26
CA ALA A 56 -4.87 -5.99 0.37
C ALA A 56 -3.51 -6.67 0.18
N ILE A 57 -3.03 -7.43 1.16
CA ILE A 57 -1.70 -8.06 1.13
C ILE A 57 -1.73 -9.55 0.77
N GLU A 58 -2.87 -10.21 0.84
CA GLU A 58 -2.98 -11.66 0.58
C GLU A 58 -2.43 -12.02 -0.82
N GLY A 59 -1.31 -12.74 -0.89
CA GLY A 59 -0.68 -13.08 -2.18
C GLY A 59 -0.06 -11.88 -2.92
N ALA A 60 0.17 -10.74 -2.25
CA ALA A 60 0.91 -9.63 -2.83
C ALA A 60 2.40 -9.94 -2.87
N GLU A 61 3.07 -9.66 -4.00
CA GLU A 61 4.52 -9.81 -4.15
C GLU A 61 5.27 -8.59 -3.62
N ILE A 62 4.62 -7.43 -3.63
CA ILE A 62 5.15 -6.16 -3.13
C ILE A 62 4.13 -5.55 -2.19
N ILE A 63 4.55 -5.23 -0.98
CA ILE A 63 3.75 -4.51 -0.01
C ILE A 63 4.38 -3.15 0.22
N THR A 64 3.68 -2.07 -0.15
CA THR A 64 4.06 -0.70 0.21
C THR A 64 3.22 -0.20 1.38
N THR A 65 3.84 0.24 2.46
CA THR A 65 3.19 0.92 3.58
C THR A 65 3.61 2.40 3.60
N CYS A 66 2.63 3.30 3.62
CA CYS A 66 2.86 4.75 3.65
C CYS A 66 1.77 5.48 4.46
N THR A 67 1.36 4.86 5.56
CA THR A 67 0.44 5.41 6.54
C THR A 67 1.11 6.52 7.37
N ALA A 68 0.31 7.44 7.88
CA ALA A 68 0.78 8.58 8.68
C ALA A 68 0.63 8.35 10.19
N ASP A 69 0.34 7.14 10.64
CA ASP A 69 0.01 6.90 12.05
C ASP A 69 1.24 7.00 12.95
N LYS A 70 1.06 7.60 14.14
CA LYS A 70 2.06 7.72 15.22
C LYS A 70 1.90 6.59 16.25
N GLN A 71 1.36 5.46 15.82
CA GLN A 71 1.19 4.27 16.66
C GLN A 71 2.07 3.15 16.14
N TYR A 72 2.46 2.24 17.05
CA TYR A 72 3.04 0.95 16.69
C TYR A 72 1.97 0.09 15.99
N ALA A 73 1.60 0.44 14.76
CA ALA A 73 0.67 -0.35 13.97
C ALA A 73 1.43 -1.60 13.53
N THR A 74 0.98 -2.79 13.95
CA THR A 74 1.45 -4.03 13.33
C THR A 74 0.66 -4.20 12.03
N ILE A 75 1.08 -3.50 10.96
CA ILE A 75 0.39 -3.58 9.66
C ILE A 75 0.63 -4.94 9.01
N LEU A 76 1.74 -5.59 9.35
CA LEU A 76 2.13 -6.91 8.85
C LEU A 76 2.46 -7.84 10.02
N THR A 77 1.79 -8.99 10.08
CA THR A 77 2.18 -10.10 10.96
C THR A 77 3.00 -11.13 10.18
N ASP A 78 3.82 -11.92 10.87
CA ASP A 78 4.70 -12.93 10.25
C ASP A 78 3.93 -13.96 9.39
N ASN A 79 2.64 -14.19 9.70
CA ASN A 79 1.75 -15.08 8.94
C ASN A 79 1.18 -14.45 7.67
N MET A 80 1.36 -13.15 7.46
CA MET A 80 0.83 -12.40 6.33
C MET A 80 1.83 -12.25 5.18
N ILE A 81 3.10 -12.55 5.41
CA ILE A 81 4.18 -12.37 4.43
C ILE A 81 4.59 -13.74 3.91
N GLY A 82 4.15 -14.06 2.69
CA GLY A 82 4.64 -15.25 2.00
C GLY A 82 6.15 -15.18 1.76
N ALA A 83 6.79 -16.33 1.54
CA ALA A 83 8.19 -16.34 1.12
C ALA A 83 8.36 -15.57 -0.20
N GLY A 84 9.34 -14.65 -0.25
CA GLY A 84 9.68 -13.91 -1.47
C GLY A 84 8.99 -12.54 -1.65
N VAL A 85 8.22 -12.07 -0.66
CA VAL A 85 7.58 -10.74 -0.71
C VAL A 85 8.60 -9.62 -0.45
N HIS A 86 8.55 -8.58 -1.27
CA HIS A 86 9.28 -7.33 -1.05
C HIS A 86 8.43 -6.35 -0.23
N ILE A 87 8.97 -5.85 0.88
CA ILE A 87 8.32 -4.83 1.71
C ILE A 87 9.01 -3.48 1.47
N ASN A 88 8.22 -2.51 1.03
CA ASN A 88 8.59 -1.11 0.85
C ASN A 88 7.89 -0.26 1.94
N ALA A 89 8.46 -0.26 3.15
CA ALA A 89 7.89 0.47 4.30
C ALA A 89 8.47 1.88 4.39
N ILE A 90 7.66 2.90 4.04
CA ILE A 90 8.13 4.29 3.88
C ILE A 90 7.42 5.30 4.80
N GLY A 91 6.42 4.88 5.57
CA GLY A 91 5.68 5.77 6.47
C GLY A 91 6.37 5.99 7.82
N GLY A 92 7.16 5.03 8.34
CA GLY A 92 7.95 5.20 9.56
C GLY A 92 9.16 6.12 9.35
N ASP A 93 9.02 7.41 9.66
CA ASP A 93 10.01 8.45 9.31
C ASP A 93 10.67 9.15 10.52
N CYS A 94 10.29 8.81 11.75
CA CYS A 94 10.86 9.41 12.96
C CYS A 94 10.91 8.43 14.16
N PRO A 95 11.78 8.67 15.18
CA PRO A 95 11.84 7.82 16.37
C PRO A 95 10.47 7.71 17.05
N GLY A 96 9.99 6.48 17.23
CA GLY A 96 8.66 6.20 17.79
C GLY A 96 7.51 6.12 16.77
N LYS A 97 7.80 6.18 15.47
CA LYS A 97 6.85 5.94 14.37
C LYS A 97 7.33 4.74 13.54
N THR A 98 6.60 3.62 13.62
CA THR A 98 6.89 2.38 12.89
C THR A 98 5.63 1.92 12.15
N GLU A 99 5.79 1.14 11.10
CA GLU A 99 4.72 0.52 10.32
C GLU A 99 4.85 -1.01 10.29
#